data_AF-A0A818MV54-F1
#
_entry.id   AF-A0A818MV54-F1
#
_cell.length_a   1.000
_cell.length_b   1.000
_cell.length_c   1.000
_cell.angle_alpha   90.00
_cell.angle_beta   90.00
_cell.angle_gamma   90.00
#
_symmetry.space_group_name_H-M   'P 1'
#
loop_
_entity.id
_entity.type
_entity.pdbx_description
1 polymer ?
#
loop_
_entity_poly.entity_id
_entity_poly.type
_entity_poly.pdbx_seq_one_letter_code
_entity_poly.pdbx_strand_id
1 'polypeptide(L)'
;MKSKDIQKVVKIKYENGEDPTKIYRDLAGAVSLPTIKLWIKMINLTGSITLSSPPGCPRTVRTKAAIMKVKSRLNKKKRVQGGKGGSRDCGIVWIAWIATVSRIRQYHENRKDQKVK
;
A
#
# COMPACT_ATOMS: atom_id res chain seq x y z
N MET A 1 23.38 28.84 16.33
CA MET A 1 24.10 28.55 15.07
C MET A 1 23.09 28.46 13.94
N LYS A 2 23.34 29.06 12.77
CA LYS A 2 22.38 29.01 11.65
C LYS A 2 22.54 27.69 10.90
N SER A 3 21.48 27.20 10.25
CA SER A 3 21.49 25.90 9.54
C SER A 3 22.57 25.79 8.47
N LYS A 4 22.89 26.90 7.79
CA LYS A 4 23.98 26.98 6.79
C LYS A 4 25.36 26.74 7.40
N ASP A 5 25.58 27.17 8.64
CA ASP A 5 26.87 27.02 9.32
C ASP A 5 27.09 25.54 9.69
N ILE A 6 26.04 24.87 10.16
CA ILE A 6 26.06 23.44 10.50
C ILE A 6 26.41 22.59 9.26
N GLN A 7 25.83 22.90 8.11
CA GLN A 7 26.11 22.18 6.86
C GLN A 7 27.57 22.33 6.44
N LYS A 8 28.16 23.54 6.56
CA LYS A 8 29.58 23.77 6.28
C LYS A 8 30.47 22.94 7.21
N VAL A 9 30.15 22.93 8.50
CA VAL A 9 30.90 22.13 9.50
C VAL A 9 30.85 20.65 9.17
N VAL A 10 29.67 20.10 8.83
CA VAL A 10 29.55 18.69 8.42
C VAL A 10 30.35 18.40 7.16
N LYS A 11 30.31 19.29 6.16
CA LYS A 11 31.05 19.12 4.91
C LYS A 11 32.56 19.03 5.17
N ILE A 12 33.12 19.97 5.93
CA ILE A 12 34.56 20.02 6.24
C ILE A 12 35.00 18.76 7.00
N LYS A 13 34.24 18.34 8.03
CA LYS A 13 34.58 17.14 8.80
C LYS A 13 34.53 15.87 7.98
N TYR A 14 33.58 15.78 7.07
CA TYR A 14 33.48 14.65 6.15
C TYR A 14 34.64 14.63 5.14
N GLU A 15 35.03 15.77 4.58
CA GLU A 15 36.21 15.88 3.69
C GLU A 15 37.51 15.54 4.41
N ASN A 16 37.60 15.80 5.71
CA ASN A 16 38.70 15.35 6.57
C ASN A 16 38.68 13.84 6.88
N GLY A 17 37.69 13.08 6.37
CA GLY A 17 37.58 11.63 6.54
C GLY A 17 37.00 11.19 7.89
N GLU A 18 36.29 12.06 8.62
CA GLU A 18 35.71 11.70 9.91
C GLU A 18 34.46 10.81 9.78
N ASP A 19 34.32 9.85 10.70
CA ASP A 19 33.14 8.98 10.76
C ASP A 19 31.85 9.77 11.08
N PRO A 20 30.71 9.45 10.44
CA PRO A 20 29.42 10.09 10.72
C PRO A 20 29.04 10.14 12.22
N THR A 21 29.45 9.13 12.99
CA THR A 21 29.18 9.04 14.42
C THR A 21 30.01 10.04 15.22
N LYS A 22 31.25 10.29 14.80
CA LYS A 22 32.13 11.30 15.40
C LYS A 22 31.58 12.70 15.13
N ILE A 23 31.18 12.96 13.88
CA ILE A 23 30.55 14.22 13.47
C ILE A 23 29.27 14.48 14.30
N TYR A 24 28.46 13.46 14.53
CA TYR A 24 27.25 13.57 15.36
C TYR A 24 27.56 13.99 16.81
N ARG A 25 28.57 13.36 17.43
CA ARG A 25 29.01 13.70 18.79
C ARG A 25 29.52 15.13 18.87
N ASP A 26 30.30 15.55 17.87
CA ASP A 26 30.87 16.89 17.84
C ASP A 26 29.82 18.00 17.62
N LEU A 27 28.70 17.66 16.98
CA LEU A 27 27.56 18.56 16.85
C LEU A 27 26.66 18.59 18.09
N ALA A 28 27.01 17.87 19.16
CA ALA A 28 26.26 17.81 20.41
C ALA A 28 24.74 17.53 20.23
N GLY A 29 24.38 16.75 19.21
CA GLY A 29 22.99 16.45 18.90
C GLY A 29 22.19 17.57 18.22
N ALA A 30 22.84 18.65 17.76
CA ALA A 30 22.18 19.71 16.98
C ALA A 30 21.52 19.19 15.70
N VAL A 31 21.96 18.04 15.19
CA VAL A 31 21.41 17.36 14.02
C VAL A 31 21.31 15.86 14.30
N SER A 32 20.24 15.22 13.85
CA SER A 32 20.06 13.78 14.02
C SER A 32 21.06 12.96 13.19
N LEU A 33 21.49 11.81 13.69
CA LEU A 33 22.41 10.91 12.98
C LEU A 33 21.87 10.48 11.59
N PRO A 34 20.58 10.17 11.40
CA PRO A 34 20.03 9.89 10.06
C PRO A 34 20.20 11.05 9.09
N THR A 35 20.04 12.29 9.56
CA THR A 35 20.24 13.49 8.73
C THR A 35 21.70 13.62 8.29
N ILE A 36 22.65 13.38 9.18
CA ILE A 36 24.09 13.40 8.86
C ILE A 36 24.42 12.34 7.80
N LYS A 37 23.93 11.11 7.97
CA LYS A 37 24.12 10.03 6.97
C LYS A 37 23.52 10.39 5.61
N LEU A 38 22.36 11.05 5.60
CA LEU A 38 21.73 11.51 4.36
C LEU A 38 22.55 12.60 3.68
N TRP A 39 23.07 13.57 4.43
CA TRP A 39 23.94 14.61 3.89
C TRP A 39 25.23 14.04 3.30
N ILE A 40 25.85 13.08 3.98
CA ILE A 40 27.04 12.38 3.46
C ILE A 40 26.74 11.69 2.12
N LYS A 41 25.59 11.01 2.01
CA LYS A 41 25.15 10.44 0.73
C LYS A 41 24.97 11.51 -0.35
N MET A 42 24.39 12.66 -0.02
CA MET A 42 24.22 13.77 -0.96
C MET A 42 25.56 14.38 -1.41
N ILE A 43 26.55 14.48 -0.51
CA ILE A 43 27.90 14.92 -0.87
C ILE A 43 28.53 13.96 -1.89
N ASN A 44 28.39 12.64 -1.66
CA ASN A 44 28.94 11.65 -2.58
C ASN A 44 28.24 11.66 -3.96
N LEU A 45 26.96 11.99 -4.01
CA LEU A 45 26.19 12.01 -5.25
C LEU A 45 26.29 13.32 -6.03
N THR A 46 26.34 14.46 -5.34
CA THR A 46 26.13 15.79 -5.92
C THR A 46 27.24 16.79 -5.55
N GLY A 47 28.14 16.43 -4.63
CA GLY A 47 29.21 17.33 -4.14
C GLY A 47 28.72 18.48 -3.26
N SER A 48 27.43 18.53 -2.95
CA SER A 48 26.81 19.61 -2.17
C SER A 48 25.71 19.11 -1.23
N ILE A 49 25.58 19.78 -0.08
CA ILE A 49 24.54 19.55 0.94
C ILE A 49 23.39 20.55 0.76
N THR A 50 23.44 21.41 -0.26
CA THR A 50 22.50 22.51 -0.42
C THR A 50 21.08 21.98 -0.48
N LEU A 51 20.32 22.29 0.58
CA LEU A 51 18.87 22.22 0.63
C LEU A 51 18.28 23.30 -0.29
N SER A 52 18.62 23.31 -1.58
CA SER A 52 17.64 23.84 -2.52
C SER A 52 16.43 22.95 -2.31
N SER A 53 15.26 23.56 -2.08
CA SER A 53 14.03 22.79 -2.10
C SER A 53 14.09 21.98 -3.39
N PRO A 54 14.07 20.62 -3.33
CA PRO A 54 13.94 19.86 -4.56
C PRO A 54 12.72 20.47 -5.25
N PRO A 55 12.78 20.76 -6.57
CA PRO A 55 11.67 21.39 -7.27
C PRO A 55 10.43 20.61 -6.87
N GLY A 56 9.54 21.28 -6.11
CA GLY A 56 8.44 20.59 -5.45
C GLY A 56 7.74 19.75 -6.51
N CYS A 57 7.38 18.51 -6.18
CA CYS A 57 6.74 17.59 -7.13
C CYS A 57 5.71 18.40 -7.92
N PRO A 58 5.93 18.63 -9.24
CA PRO A 58 5.10 19.55 -9.99
C PRO A 58 3.69 19.04 -9.80
N ARG A 59 2.82 19.92 -9.28
CA ARG A 59 1.43 19.59 -9.00
C ARG A 59 0.87 19.14 -10.34
N THR A 60 0.81 17.83 -10.56
CA THR A 60 0.45 17.29 -11.87
C THR A 60 -0.92 17.87 -12.17
N VAL A 61 -0.99 18.71 -13.20
CA VAL A 61 -2.25 19.28 -13.64
C VAL A 61 -3.13 18.08 -13.90
N ARG A 62 -4.17 17.92 -13.08
CA ARG A 62 -5.04 16.74 -13.13
C ARG A 62 -5.66 16.71 -14.51
N THR A 63 -5.13 15.85 -15.38
CA THR A 63 -5.67 15.68 -16.72
C THR A 63 -7.10 15.17 -16.62
N LYS A 64 -7.94 15.53 -17.59
CA LYS A 64 -9.34 15.05 -17.66
C LYS A 64 -9.43 13.53 -17.50
N ALA A 65 -8.47 12.80 -18.09
CA ALA A 65 -8.36 11.35 -17.97
C ALA A 65 -8.09 10.88 -16.52
N ALA A 66 -7.18 11.52 -15.79
CA ALA A 66 -6.91 11.19 -14.39
C ALA A 66 -8.11 11.48 -13.49
N ILE A 67 -8.81 12.61 -13.72
CA ILE A 67 -10.05 12.95 -13.01
C ILE A 67 -11.14 11.90 -13.29
N MET A 68 -11.34 11.52 -14.55
CA MET A 68 -12.31 10.48 -14.93
C MET A 68 -11.97 9.12 -14.31
N LYS A 69 -10.69 8.76 -14.23
CA LYS A 69 -10.22 7.52 -13.58
C LYS A 69 -10.48 7.53 -12.07
N VAL A 70 -10.37 8.68 -11.41
CA VAL A 70 -10.73 8.82 -9.98
C VAL A 70 -12.25 8.76 -9.80
N LYS A 71 -13.02 9.46 -10.64
CA LYS A 71 -14.50 9.43 -10.59
C LYS A 71 -15.05 8.02 -10.82
N SER A 72 -14.51 7.26 -11.79
CA SER A 72 -14.95 5.89 -12.06
C SER A 72 -14.65 4.94 -10.89
N ARG A 73 -13.51 5.11 -10.22
CA ARG A 73 -13.16 4.36 -8.99
C ARG A 73 -14.11 4.67 -7.84
N LEU A 74 -14.44 5.95 -7.62
CA LEU A 74 -15.38 6.36 -6.57
C LEU A 74 -16.80 5.82 -6.85
N ASN A 75 -17.25 5.87 -8.10
CA ASN A 75 -18.55 5.31 -8.49
C ASN A 75 -18.59 3.78 -8.37
N LYS A 76 -17.49 3.08 -8.66
CA LYS A 76 -17.39 1.62 -8.46
C LYS A 76 -17.45 1.24 -6.97
N LYS A 77 -16.93 2.11 -6.08
CA LYS A 77 -16.92 1.88 -4.62
C LYS A 77 -18.28 2.14 -3.95
N LYS A 78 -19.20 2.89 -4.59
CA LYS A 78 -20.58 3.08 -4.12
C LYS A 78 -21.49 1.85 -4.23
N ARG A 79 -20.98 0.70 -4.71
CA ARG A 79 -21.78 -0.52 -4.95
C ARG A 79 -21.74 -1.56 -3.82
N VAL A 80 -21.46 -1.16 -2.58
CA VAL A 80 -21.50 -2.09 -1.42
C VAL A 80 -22.08 -1.44 -0.18
N GLN A 81 -23.21 -0.73 -0.28
CA GLN A 81 -24.12 -0.53 0.87
C GLN A 81 -25.55 -0.45 0.33
N GLY A 82 -26.24 -1.61 0.30
CA GLY A 82 -27.66 -1.70 -0.07
C GLY A 82 -28.01 -2.89 -0.97
N GLY A 83 -28.08 -4.09 -0.38
CA GLY A 83 -29.01 -5.15 -0.85
C GLY A 83 -28.48 -6.19 -1.85
N LYS A 84 -28.52 -7.45 -1.40
CA LYS A 84 -28.52 -8.72 -2.15
C LYS A 84 -27.32 -9.03 -3.05
N GLY A 85 -26.45 -9.87 -2.50
CA GLY A 85 -25.44 -10.61 -3.26
C GLY A 85 -26.09 -11.47 -4.35
N GLY A 86 -25.59 -11.31 -5.57
CA GLY A 86 -25.80 -12.20 -6.69
C GLY A 86 -24.47 -12.82 -7.09
N SER A 87 -23.89 -13.63 -6.20
CA SER A 87 -22.85 -14.57 -6.58
C SER A 87 -23.50 -15.62 -7.46
N ARG A 88 -23.05 -15.74 -8.71
CA ARG A 88 -23.58 -16.70 -9.70
C ARG A 88 -23.11 -18.14 -9.44
N ASP A 89 -22.63 -18.45 -8.24
CA ASP A 89 -22.11 -19.76 -7.86
C ASP A 89 -23.00 -20.55 -6.87
N CYS A 90 -24.15 -20.00 -6.46
CA CYS A 90 -25.08 -20.73 -5.55
C CYS A 90 -26.17 -21.54 -6.28
N GLY A 91 -26.38 -21.34 -7.59
CA GLY A 91 -27.42 -22.06 -8.34
C GLY A 91 -27.13 -23.55 -8.53
N ILE A 92 -25.85 -23.92 -8.62
CA ILE A 92 -25.45 -25.31 -8.88
C ILE A 92 -25.66 -26.18 -7.63
N VAL A 93 -25.39 -25.65 -6.44
CA VAL A 93 -25.53 -26.41 -5.19
C VAL A 93 -26.99 -26.63 -4.82
N TRP A 94 -27.87 -25.66 -5.07
CA TRP A 94 -29.30 -25.81 -4.75
C TRP A 94 -30.02 -26.80 -5.68
N ILE A 95 -29.72 -26.78 -6.98
CA ILE A 95 -30.27 -27.77 -7.93
C ILE A 95 -29.75 -29.18 -7.62
N ALA A 96 -28.46 -29.31 -7.26
CA ALA A 96 -27.89 -30.59 -6.84
C ALA A 96 -28.55 -31.12 -5.54
N TRP A 97 -28.89 -30.24 -4.60
CA TRP A 97 -29.59 -30.63 -3.37
C TRP A 97 -31.03 -31.08 -3.63
N ILE A 98 -31.79 -30.37 -4.48
CA ILE A 98 -33.15 -30.79 -4.88
C ILE A 98 -33.11 -32.14 -5.60
N ALA A 99 -32.17 -32.35 -6.53
CA ALA A 99 -32.02 -33.63 -7.21
C ALA A 99 -31.66 -34.79 -6.25
N THR A 100 -30.85 -34.51 -5.22
CA THR A 100 -30.44 -35.50 -4.22
C THR A 100 -31.60 -35.85 -3.27
N VAL A 101 -32.38 -34.85 -2.82
CA VAL A 101 -33.55 -35.06 -1.97
C VAL A 101 -34.66 -35.81 -2.73
N SER A 102 -34.89 -35.50 -4.01
CA SER A 102 -35.85 -36.25 -4.84
C SER A 102 -35.42 -37.70 -5.07
N ARG A 103 -34.11 -37.97 -5.25
CA ARG A 103 -33.59 -39.34 -5.37
C ARG A 103 -33.75 -40.12 -4.05
N ILE A 104 -33.53 -39.50 -2.90
CA ILE A 104 -33.74 -40.15 -1.59
C ILE A 104 -35.23 -40.47 -1.36
N ARG A 105 -36.15 -39.58 -1.77
CA ARG A 105 -37.59 -39.82 -1.66
C ARG A 105 -38.05 -41.02 -2.50
N GLN A 106 -37.53 -41.16 -3.72
CA GLN A 106 -37.91 -42.26 -4.62
C GLN A 106 -37.38 -43.63 -4.18
N TYR A 107 -36.23 -43.68 -3.48
CA TYR A 107 -35.74 -44.91 -2.85
C TYR A 107 -36.57 -45.35 -1.63
N HIS A 108 -37.22 -44.41 -0.93
CA HIS A 108 -38.02 -44.73 0.25
C HIS A 108 -39.44 -45.22 -0.09
N GLU A 109 -39.98 -44.83 -1.24
CA GLU A 109 -41.24 -45.36 -1.79
C GLU A 109 -41.06 -46.84 -2.21
N ASN A 110 -40.03 -47.16 -3.00
CA ASN A 110 -39.76 -48.53 -3.48
C ASN A 110 -39.40 -49.55 -2.38
N ARG A 111 -39.09 -49.11 -1.16
CA ARG A 111 -38.80 -50.00 -0.02
C ARG A 111 -40.06 -50.41 0.75
N LYS A 112 -41.20 -49.73 0.56
CA LYS A 112 -42.48 -50.10 1.17
C LYS A 112 -43.19 -51.22 0.40
N ASP A 113 -42.96 -51.33 -0.90
CA ASP A 113 -43.62 -52.33 -1.75
C ASP A 113 -42.99 -53.73 -1.69
N GLN A 114 -41.80 -53.89 -1.09
CA GLN A 114 -41.18 -55.21 -0.85
C GLN A 114 -41.56 -55.85 0.49
N LYS A 115 -42.51 -55.28 1.24
CA LYS A 115 -42.99 -55.81 2.53
C LYS A 115 -44.44 -56.33 2.50
N VAL A 116 -44.95 -56.64 1.31
CA VAL A 116 -46.17 -57.44 1.14
C VAL A 116 -45.82 -58.62 0.23
N LYS A 117 -45.31 -59.68 0.85
CA LYS A 117 -45.33 -61.04 0.31
C LYS A 117 -46.18 -61.86 1.25
#